data_AF-A0A6I3FG89-F1
#
_entry.id   AF-A0A6I3FG89-F1
#
_cell.length_a   1.000
_cell.length_b   1.000
_cell.length_c   1.000
_cell.angle_alpha   90.00
_cell.angle_beta   90.00
_cell.angle_gamma   90.00
#
_symmetry.space_group_name_H-M   'P 1'
#
loop_
_entity.id
_entity.type
_entity.pdbx_description
1 polymer ?
#
loop_
_entity_poly.entity_id
_entity_poly.type
_entity_poly.pdbx_seq_one_letter_code
_entity_poly.pdbx_strand_id
1 'polypeptide(L)'
;MTNLIRDGAWSIWTGTNTEWNKKVASLEGRNIYQSAQWADHKSNAGWQTMRFIYARNDSSYDSGSDSAITTIAQCLVRSGPLKSFVVWIPGGPLGDLETIGKGFVQAVKQHLGASLIYLRASITLQAT
;
A
#
# COMPACT_ATOMS: atom_id res chain seq x y z
N MET A 1 -10.97 20.06 17.33
CA MET A 1 -10.50 19.40 16.10
C MET A 1 -11.45 18.25 15.82
N THR A 2 -12.34 18.41 14.87
CA THR A 2 -13.27 17.36 14.43
C THR A 2 -12.45 16.29 13.71
N ASN A 3 -12.40 15.09 14.27
CA ASN A 3 -11.92 13.91 13.55
C ASN A 3 -12.86 13.72 12.35
N LEU A 4 -12.42 14.14 11.16
CA LEU A 4 -13.03 13.69 9.93
C LEU A 4 -12.77 12.18 9.87
N ILE A 5 -13.79 11.39 10.22
CA ILE A 5 -13.79 9.96 9.93
C ILE A 5 -13.76 9.89 8.41
N ARG A 6 -12.60 9.50 7.86
CA ARG A 6 -12.46 9.27 6.44
C ARG A 6 -13.05 7.91 6.16
N ASP A 7 -14.26 7.88 5.61
CA ASP A 7 -14.90 6.64 5.22
C ASP A 7 -14.15 6.04 4.02
N GLY A 8 -13.62 4.85 4.20
CA GLY A 8 -12.86 4.12 3.18
C GLY A 8 -12.20 2.88 3.75
N ALA A 9 -11.65 2.04 2.88
CA ALA A 9 -11.11 0.75 3.27
C ALA A 9 -9.82 0.42 2.52
N TRP A 10 -8.88 -0.17 3.27
CA TRP A 10 -7.70 -0.81 2.71
C TRP A 10 -8.02 -2.24 2.29
N SER A 11 -7.63 -2.61 1.07
CA SER A 11 -7.78 -3.97 0.55
C SER A 11 -6.54 -4.41 -0.24
N ILE A 12 -6.38 -5.73 -0.37
CA ILE A 12 -5.35 -6.30 -1.25
C ILE A 12 -5.72 -6.03 -2.70
N TRP A 13 -4.72 -5.70 -3.50
CA TRP A 13 -4.84 -5.48 -4.94
C TRP A 13 -4.15 -6.62 -5.69
N THR A 14 -4.86 -7.18 -6.67
CA THR A 14 -4.48 -8.43 -7.36
C THR A 14 -4.39 -8.31 -8.88
N GLY A 15 -4.34 -7.09 -9.42
CA GLY A 15 -4.16 -6.86 -10.85
C GLY A 15 -2.72 -7.10 -11.34
N THR A 16 -2.48 -6.75 -12.60
CA THR A 16 -1.21 -7.01 -13.31
C THR A 16 -0.11 -5.98 -13.03
N ASN A 17 1.16 -6.35 -13.23
CA ASN A 17 2.28 -5.39 -13.10
C ASN A 17 2.10 -4.12 -13.96
N THR A 18 1.51 -4.26 -15.15
CA THR A 18 1.21 -3.13 -16.04
C THR A 18 0.16 -2.19 -15.44
N GLU A 19 -0.94 -2.72 -14.91
CA GLU A 19 -1.98 -1.91 -14.28
C GLU A 19 -1.48 -1.23 -12.99
N TRP A 20 -0.66 -1.92 -12.20
CA TRP A 20 -0.03 -1.33 -11.04
C TRP A 20 0.85 -0.14 -11.40
N ASN A 21 1.69 -0.29 -12.43
CA ASN A 21 2.55 0.79 -12.88
C ASN A 21 1.75 1.98 -13.43
N LYS A 22 0.58 1.76 -14.05
CA LYS A 22 -0.32 2.86 -14.43
C LYS A 22 -0.80 3.64 -13.20
N LYS A 23 -1.19 2.95 -12.12
CA LYS A 23 -1.59 3.58 -10.85
C LYS A 23 -0.44 4.34 -10.18
N VAL A 24 0.76 3.75 -10.17
CA VAL A 24 1.97 4.43 -9.65
C VAL A 24 2.26 5.70 -10.45
N ALA A 25 2.15 5.63 -11.79
CA ALA A 25 2.43 6.76 -12.66
C ALA A 25 1.42 7.92 -12.49
N SER A 26 0.17 7.63 -12.10
CA SER A 26 -0.88 8.63 -11.91
C SER A 26 -0.83 9.38 -10.58
N LEU A 27 0.02 8.97 -9.64
CA LEU A 27 0.13 9.59 -8.32
C LEU A 27 1.35 10.52 -8.22
N GLU A 28 1.21 11.57 -7.41
CA GLU A 28 2.34 12.39 -6.99
C GLU A 28 3.33 11.57 -6.13
N GLY A 29 4.59 12.00 -6.11
CA GLY A 29 5.64 11.27 -5.39
C GLY A 29 6.02 9.92 -6.02
N ARG A 30 5.50 9.58 -7.21
CA ARG A 30 5.84 8.37 -7.96
C ARG A 30 7.36 8.16 -8.02
N ASN A 31 7.76 6.92 -7.80
CA ASN A 31 9.17 6.56 -7.77
C ASN A 31 9.37 5.08 -8.11
N ILE A 32 10.61 4.73 -8.41
CA ILE A 32 10.98 3.37 -8.83
C ILE A 32 10.66 2.32 -7.76
N TYR A 33 10.72 2.66 -6.47
CA TYR A 33 10.54 1.70 -5.38
C TYR A 33 9.11 1.17 -5.26
N GLN A 34 8.13 1.95 -5.74
CA GLN A 34 6.74 1.54 -5.79
C GLN A 34 6.39 0.87 -7.14
N SER A 35 7.31 0.77 -8.10
CA SER A 35 7.07 0.10 -9.39
C SER A 35 7.10 -1.43 -9.29
N ALA A 36 6.45 -2.10 -10.24
CA ALA A 36 6.49 -3.54 -10.36
C ALA A 36 7.91 -4.11 -10.55
N GLN A 37 8.74 -3.44 -11.32
CA GLN A 37 10.10 -3.87 -11.61
C GLN A 37 10.96 -3.92 -10.34
N TRP A 38 10.73 -3.00 -9.40
CA TRP A 38 11.41 -3.05 -8.11
C TRP A 38 10.96 -4.24 -7.25
N ALA A 39 9.66 -4.56 -7.27
CA ALA A 39 9.14 -5.75 -6.62
C ALA A 39 9.74 -7.03 -7.22
N ASP A 40 9.82 -7.13 -8.54
CA ASP A 40 10.43 -8.29 -9.23
C ASP A 40 11.91 -8.44 -8.85
N HIS A 41 12.66 -7.33 -8.86
CA HIS A 41 14.05 -7.32 -8.41
C HIS A 41 14.20 -7.78 -6.95
N LYS A 42 13.30 -7.36 -6.06
CA LYS A 42 13.31 -7.75 -4.64
C LYS A 42 12.82 -9.17 -4.40
N SER A 43 11.95 -9.70 -5.25
CA SER A 43 11.53 -11.10 -5.24
C SER A 43 12.72 -12.03 -5.42
N ASN A 44 13.63 -11.69 -6.35
CA ASN A 44 14.89 -12.42 -6.53
C ASN A 44 15.81 -12.39 -5.29
N ALA A 45 15.60 -11.43 -4.38
CA ALA A 45 16.29 -11.33 -3.09
C ALA A 45 15.46 -11.91 -1.92
N GLY A 46 14.46 -12.75 -2.21
CA GLY A 46 13.65 -13.47 -1.23
C GLY A 46 12.60 -12.62 -0.52
N TRP A 47 12.19 -11.49 -1.09
CA TRP A 47 11.06 -10.71 -0.58
C TRP A 47 9.76 -11.12 -1.25
N GLN A 48 8.69 -11.30 -0.48
CA GLN A 48 7.35 -11.41 -1.04
C GLN A 48 6.79 -10.02 -1.34
N THR A 49 6.03 -9.89 -2.42
CA THR A 49 5.38 -8.62 -2.77
C THR A 49 3.89 -8.72 -2.52
N MET A 50 3.32 -7.70 -1.88
CA MET A 50 1.88 -7.51 -1.74
C MET A 50 1.53 -6.04 -2.01
N ARG A 51 0.40 -5.81 -2.67
CA ARG A 51 -0.03 -4.48 -3.08
C ARG A 51 -1.35 -4.16 -2.40
N PHE A 52 -1.44 -3.01 -1.78
CA PHE A 52 -2.64 -2.53 -1.11
C PHE A 52 -3.13 -1.26 -1.77
N ILE A 53 -4.44 -1.09 -1.78
CA ILE A 53 -5.11 0.14 -2.20
C ILE A 53 -6.07 0.60 -1.11
N TYR A 54 -6.21 1.91 -0.97
CA TYR A 54 -7.24 2.55 -0.17
C TYR A 54 -8.29 3.16 -1.09
N ALA A 55 -9.50 2.64 -1.01
CA ALA A 55 -10.66 3.20 -1.70
C ALA A 55 -11.48 4.04 -0.71
N ARG A 56 -11.79 5.28 -1.10
CA ARG A 56 -12.68 6.15 -0.33
C ARG A 56 -14.14 5.71 -0.56
N ASN A 57 -14.91 5.62 0.51
CA ASN A 57 -16.35 5.39 0.48
C ASN A 57 -17.06 6.75 0.49
N ASP A 58 -16.92 7.52 -0.58
CA ASP A 58 -17.70 8.74 -0.75
C ASP A 58 -18.71 8.48 -1.86
N SER A 59 -19.98 8.82 -1.60
CA SER A 59 -21.11 8.62 -2.52
C SER A 59 -20.96 9.39 -3.84
N SER A 60 -20.00 10.31 -3.93
CA SER A 60 -19.60 10.99 -5.17
C SER A 60 -18.70 10.15 -6.08
N TYR A 61 -18.12 9.07 -5.58
CA TYR A 61 -17.31 8.14 -6.37
C TYR A 61 -18.07 6.83 -6.56
N ASP A 62 -17.99 6.27 -7.76
CA ASP A 62 -18.37 4.88 -7.95
C ASP A 62 -17.39 4.02 -7.14
N SER A 63 -17.89 3.33 -6.11
CA SER A 63 -17.11 2.54 -5.15
C SER A 63 -16.30 1.40 -5.79
N GLY A 64 -16.50 1.12 -7.08
CA GLY A 64 -15.69 0.20 -7.88
C GLY A 64 -14.71 0.85 -8.86
N SER A 65 -14.69 2.18 -8.96
CA SER A 65 -13.89 2.92 -9.95
C SER A 65 -12.49 3.28 -9.46
N ASP A 66 -11.56 3.38 -10.41
CA ASP A 66 -10.17 3.77 -10.14
C ASP A 66 -10.03 5.17 -9.52
N SER A 67 -11.01 6.05 -9.70
CA SER A 67 -11.02 7.39 -9.11
C SER A 67 -11.29 7.39 -7.60
N ALA A 68 -11.90 6.33 -7.06
CA ALA A 68 -12.07 6.16 -5.62
C ALA A 68 -10.75 5.78 -4.90
N ILE A 69 -9.75 5.29 -5.65
CA ILE A 69 -8.46 4.88 -5.10
C ILE A 69 -7.58 6.11 -4.88
N THR A 70 -7.38 6.46 -3.62
CA THR A 70 -6.63 7.67 -3.24
C THR A 70 -5.23 7.38 -2.73
N THR A 71 -4.97 6.15 -2.30
CA THR A 71 -3.65 5.74 -1.78
C THR A 71 -3.33 4.32 -2.20
N ILE A 72 -2.07 4.07 -2.56
CA ILE A 72 -1.57 2.74 -2.92
C ILE A 72 -0.27 2.44 -2.17
N ALA A 73 -0.03 1.17 -1.88
CA ALA A 73 1.18 0.74 -1.19
C ALA A 73 1.70 -0.59 -1.76
N GLN A 74 2.88 -0.56 -2.41
CA GLN A 74 3.65 -1.77 -2.66
C GLN A 74 4.48 -2.10 -1.43
N CYS A 75 4.18 -3.24 -0.83
CA CYS A 75 4.80 -3.74 0.38
C CYS A 75 5.69 -4.95 0.05
N LEU A 76 6.89 -4.96 0.61
CA LEU A 76 7.83 -6.07 0.59
C LEU A 76 7.79 -6.77 1.94
N VAL A 77 7.63 -8.09 1.93
CA VAL A 77 7.40 -8.87 3.14
C VAL A 77 8.42 -9.99 3.31
N ARG A 78 8.83 -10.18 4.56
CA ARG A 78 9.55 -11.37 5.03
C ARG A 78 8.86 -11.94 6.26
N SER A 79 8.74 -13.26 6.30
CA SER A 79 8.24 -13.97 7.47
C SER A 79 9.34 -14.18 8.51
N GLY A 80 8.91 -14.23 9.76
CA GLY A 80 9.69 -14.64 10.91
C GLY A 80 8.98 -15.77 11.68
N PRO A 81 9.53 -16.19 12.83
CA PRO A 81 8.91 -17.22 13.66
C PRO A 81 7.54 -16.78 14.20
N LEU A 82 6.69 -17.74 14.57
CA LEU A 82 5.42 -17.50 15.26
C LEU A 82 4.45 -16.55 14.53
N LYS A 83 4.32 -16.69 13.20
CA LYS A 83 3.47 -15.83 12.35
C LYS A 83 3.78 -14.34 12.51
N SER A 84 5.07 -14.02 12.71
CA SER A 84 5.57 -12.64 12.68
C SER A 84 6.02 -12.26 11.27
N PHE A 85 5.86 -10.99 10.91
CA PHE A 85 6.26 -10.50 9.59
C PHE A 85 6.92 -9.12 9.68
N VAL A 86 7.95 -8.94 8.86
CA VAL A 86 8.53 -7.63 8.54
C VAL A 86 7.89 -7.15 7.25
N VAL A 87 7.24 -6.00 7.29
CA VAL A 87 6.58 -5.36 6.15
C VAL A 87 7.27 -4.03 5.87
N TRP A 88 7.88 -3.91 4.70
CA TRP A 88 8.60 -2.70 4.28
C TRP A 88 7.93 -2.08 3.06
N ILE A 89 7.68 -0.77 3.12
CA ILE A 89 7.02 0.01 2.08
C ILE A 89 8.04 1.04 1.55
N PRO A 90 8.91 0.67 0.60
CA PRO A 90 9.98 1.52 0.13
C PRO A 90 9.45 2.59 -0.84
N GLY A 91 9.82 3.85 -0.63
CA GLY A 91 9.35 4.98 -1.42
C GLY A 91 7.84 5.27 -1.31
N GLY A 92 7.13 4.62 -0.39
CA GLY A 92 5.68 4.74 -0.29
C GLY A 92 5.20 4.69 1.15
N PRO A 93 3.88 4.63 1.36
CA PRO A 93 2.81 4.57 0.34
C PRO A 93 2.70 5.85 -0.50
N LEU A 94 2.05 5.75 -1.67
CA LEU A 94 1.79 6.89 -2.56
C LEU A 94 0.33 7.33 -2.43
N GLY A 95 0.09 8.63 -2.42
CA GLY A 95 -1.23 9.23 -2.23
C GLY A 95 -1.38 9.86 -0.85
N ASP A 96 -2.56 9.70 -0.27
CA ASP A 96 -2.94 10.39 0.96
C ASP A 96 -2.42 9.67 2.22
N LEU A 97 -1.32 10.18 2.79
CA LEU A 97 -0.62 9.56 3.92
C LEU A 97 -1.47 9.49 5.20
N GLU A 98 -2.47 10.33 5.36
CA GLU A 98 -3.39 10.29 6.51
C GLU A 98 -4.29 9.04 6.48
N THR A 99 -4.35 8.30 5.36
CA THR A 99 -5.01 6.98 5.28
C THR A 99 -4.23 5.86 5.98
N ILE A 100 -2.95 6.11 6.33
CA ILE A 100 -2.10 5.14 7.02
C ILE A 100 -2.37 5.18 8.52
N GLY A 101 -3.04 4.14 9.00
CA GLY A 101 -3.40 3.99 10.41
C GLY A 101 -3.83 2.58 10.74
N LYS A 102 -4.70 2.44 11.75
CA LYS A 102 -5.17 1.14 12.24
C LYS A 102 -5.81 0.28 11.14
N GLY A 103 -6.58 0.87 10.23
CA GLY A 103 -7.22 0.15 9.12
C GLY A 103 -6.20 -0.51 8.19
N PHE A 104 -5.12 0.18 7.86
CA PHE A 104 -4.04 -0.39 7.04
C PHE A 104 -3.33 -1.54 7.74
N VAL A 105 -2.97 -1.34 9.02
CA VAL A 105 -2.35 -2.38 9.86
C VAL A 105 -3.24 -3.62 9.96
N GLN A 106 -4.55 -3.44 10.12
CA GLN A 106 -5.51 -4.54 10.17
C GLN A 106 -5.59 -5.29 8.84
N ALA A 107 -5.69 -4.58 7.71
CA ALA A 107 -5.73 -5.20 6.39
C ALA A 107 -4.47 -6.05 6.11
N VAL A 108 -3.29 -5.53 6.47
CA VAL A 108 -2.01 -6.27 6.36
C VAL A 108 -2.01 -7.51 7.26
N LYS A 109 -2.41 -7.39 8.53
CA LYS A 109 -2.45 -8.53 9.46
C LYS A 109 -3.43 -9.60 9.02
N GLN A 110 -4.62 -9.21 8.56
CA GLN A 110 -5.64 -10.14 8.08
C GLN A 110 -5.15 -10.89 6.85
N HIS A 111 -4.57 -10.20 5.87
CA HIS A 111 -4.03 -10.82 4.67
C HIS A 111 -2.91 -11.84 4.98
N LEU A 112 -1.99 -11.50 5.90
CA LEU A 112 -0.87 -12.36 6.27
C LEU A 112 -1.22 -13.45 7.30
N GLY A 113 -2.41 -13.39 7.92
CA GLY A 113 -2.73 -14.21 9.09
C GLY A 113 -1.77 -13.98 10.25
N ALA A 114 -1.26 -12.75 10.39
CA ALA A 114 -0.15 -12.42 11.28
C ALA A 114 -0.57 -12.22 12.73
N SER A 115 0.19 -12.80 13.65
CA SER A 115 0.08 -12.50 15.08
C SER A 115 0.76 -11.17 15.41
N LEU A 116 1.94 -10.94 14.82
CA LEU A 116 2.77 -9.74 14.99
C LEU A 116 3.23 -9.21 13.64
N ILE A 117 3.24 -7.90 13.46
CA ILE A 117 3.87 -7.25 12.30
C ILE A 117 4.76 -6.11 12.76
N TYR A 118 5.94 -5.98 12.16
CA TYR A 118 6.74 -4.77 12.16
C TYR A 118 6.57 -4.10 10.80
N LEU A 119 6.02 -2.89 10.77
CA LEU A 119 5.78 -2.14 9.54
C LEU A 119 6.68 -0.92 9.48
N ARG A 120 7.43 -0.79 8.38
CA ARG A 120 8.28 0.36 8.09
C ARG A 120 7.88 0.97 6.76
N ALA A 121 7.47 2.23 6.78
CA ALA A 121 7.34 3.04 5.56
C ALA A 121 8.60 3.88 5.35
N SER A 122 8.96 4.13 4.10
CA SER A 122 10.04 5.06 3.75
C SER A 122 9.52 5.93 2.63
N ILE A 123 9.13 7.16 2.95
CA ILE A 123 8.37 8.02 2.04
C ILE A 123 9.33 8.87 1.23
N THR A 124 9.09 8.96 -0.08
CA THR A 124 9.80 9.90 -0.96
C THR A 124 8.91 11.13 -1.15
N LEU A 125 9.38 12.28 -0.70
CA LEU A 125 8.74 13.57 -0.95
C LEU A 125 9.61 14.37 -1.91
N GLN A 126 9.00 15.03 -2.89
CA GLN A 126 9.70 16.03 -3.68
C GLN A 126 9.78 17.31 -2.84
N ALA A 127 10.98 17.88 -2.72
CA ALA A 127 11.12 19.25 -2.23
C ALA A 127 10.67 20.17 -3.38
N THR A 128 9.49 20.76 -3.23
CA THR A 128 9.02 21.88 -4.06
C THR A 128 9.84 23.12 -3.77
#